data_AF-A0A1B0ZLM1-F1
#
_entry.id   AF-A0A1B0ZLM1-F1
#
_cell.length_a   1.000
_cell.length_b   1.000
_cell.length_c   1.000
_cell.angle_alpha   90.00
_cell.angle_beta   90.00
_cell.angle_gamma   90.00
#
_symmetry.space_group_name_H-M   'P 1'
#
loop_
_entity.id
_entity.type
_entity.pdbx_description
1 polymer ?
#
loop_
_entity_poly.entity_id
_entity_poly.type
_entity_poly.pdbx_seq_one_letter_code
_entity_poly.pdbx_strand_id
1 'polypeptide(L)' 'MLGYGARPSPSAAILKLLDMEYELNACRLLRDAGYDLRRHIEVLIALMGEANLLRSSKET' A
#
# COMPACT_ATOMS: atom_id res chain seq x y z
N MET A 1 -15.66 21.08 14.08
CA MET A 1 -15.04 20.68 12.79
C MET A 1 -13.60 20.27 13.07
N LEU A 2 -13.36 18.97 13.25
CA LEU A 2 -11.99 18.46 13.37
C LEU A 2 -11.49 18.22 11.95
N GLY A 3 -10.47 18.98 11.56
CA GLY A 3 -9.73 18.77 10.32
C GLY A 3 -9.09 17.40 10.35
N TYR A 4 -9.81 16.39 9.89
CA TYR A 4 -9.21 15.17 9.38
C TYR A 4 -8.31 15.62 8.23
N GLY A 5 -7.01 15.77 8.53
CA GLY A 5 -6.00 16.04 7.51
C GLY A 5 -6.28 15.10 6.36
N ALA A 6 -6.63 15.68 5.21
CA ALA A 6 -7.29 15.00 4.11
C ALA A 6 -6.62 13.64 3.90
N ARG A 7 -7.33 12.56 4.27
CA ARG A 7 -6.86 11.20 4.04
C ARG A 7 -6.46 11.19 2.56
N PRO A 8 -5.19 10.87 2.22
CA PRO A 8 -4.78 10.87 0.83
C PRO A 8 -5.79 10.04 0.06
N SER A 9 -6.21 10.53 -1.11
CA SER A 9 -7.18 9.79 -1.92
C SER A 9 -6.74 8.32 -2.03
N PRO A 10 -7.66 7.35 -1.99
CA PRO A 10 -7.28 5.93 -2.08
C PRO A 10 -6.34 5.66 -3.27
N SER A 11 -6.53 6.38 -4.38
CA SER A 11 -5.62 6.36 -5.53
C SER A 11 -4.19 6.80 -5.20
N ALA A 12 -4.00 7.90 -4.46
CA ALA A 12 -2.68 8.37 -4.03
C ALA A 12 -2.04 7.42 -2.99
N ALA A 13 -2.83 6.78 -2.13
CA ALA A 13 -2.33 5.78 -1.20
C ALA A 13 -1.85 4.51 -1.92
N ILE A 14 -2.61 4.01 -2.90
CA ILE A 14 -2.23 2.87 -3.74
C ILE A 14 -0.91 3.11 -4.46
N LEU A 15 -0.70 4.30 -5.05
CA LEU A 15 0.55 4.62 -5.74
C LEU A 15 1.77 4.51 -4.82
N LYS A 16 1.66 4.99 -3.56
CA LYS A 16 2.74 4.86 -2.58
C LYS A 16 2.96 3.41 -2.13
N LEU A 17 1.89 2.64 -1.99
CA LEU A 17 1.98 1.23 -1.60
C LEU A 17 2.60 0.37 -2.70
N LEU A 18 2.32 0.67 -3.97
CA LEU A 18 2.97 0.01 -5.12
C LEU A 18 4.48 0.25 -5.16
N ASP A 19 4.92 1.48 -4.87
CA ASP A 19 6.36 1.81 -4.78
C ASP A 19 7.06 1.00 -3.68
N MET A 20 6.44 0.93 -2.49
CA MET A 20 6.96 0.11 -1.38
C MET A 20 6.96 -1.39 -1.71
N GLU A 21 5.92 -1.89 -2.39
CA GLU A 21 5.85 -3.29 -2.81
C GLU A 21 6.96 -3.62 -3.81
N TYR A 22 7.20 -2.73 -4.78
CA TYR A 22 8.26 -2.89 -5.78
C TYR A 22 9.64 -3.05 -5.11
N GLU A 23 9.99 -2.16 -4.19
CA GLU A 23 11.26 -2.21 -3.45
C GLU A 23 11.38 -3.50 -2.62
N LEU A 24 10.32 -3.88 -1.89
CA LEU A 24 10.33 -5.10 -1.09
C LEU A 24 10.40 -6.36 -1.95
N ASN A 25 9.79 -6.36 -3.13
CA ASN A 25 9.89 -7.45 -4.09
C ASN A 25 11.30 -7.54 -4.68
N ALA A 26 11.97 -6.41 -4.94
CA ALA A 26 13.36 -6.40 -5.37
C ALA A 26 14.27 -7.02 -4.29
N CYS A 27 14.14 -6.61 -3.03
CA CYS A 27 14.86 -7.22 -1.90
C CYS A 27 14.59 -8.73 -1.78
N ARG A 28 13.33 -9.16 -1.96
CA ARG A 28 12.93 -10.59 -1.94
C ARG A 28 13.63 -11.39 -3.03
N LEU A 29 13.67 -10.88 -4.25
CA LEU A 29 14.29 -11.54 -5.41
C LEU A 29 15.81 -11.60 -5.28
N LEU A 30 16.42 -10.55 -4.73
CA LEU A 30 17.85 -10.48 -4.46
C LEU A 30 18.28 -11.32 -3.24
N ARG A 31 17.33 -11.90 -2.50
CA ARG A 31 17.56 -12.60 -1.22
C ARG A 31 18.37 -11.73 -0.25
N ASP A 32 18.06 -10.45 -0.25
CA ASP A 32 18.74 -9.48 0.59
C ASP A 32 18.53 -9.82 2.08
N ALA A 33 19.59 -9.70 2.89
CA ALA A 33 19.52 -9.87 4.34
C ALA A 33 18.60 -8.84 5.01
N GLY A 34 18.36 -7.71 4.34
CA GLY A 34 17.39 -6.69 4.75
C GLY A 34 15.93 -6.99 4.39
N TYR A 35 15.63 -8.10 3.70
CA TYR A 35 14.27 -8.45 3.32
C TYR A 35 13.43 -8.81 4.56
N ASP A 36 12.43 -7.97 4.86
CA ASP A 36 11.44 -8.25 5.90
C ASP A 36 10.12 -8.73 5.29
N LEU A 37 9.89 -10.05 5.37
CA LEU A 37 8.65 -10.69 4.94
C LEU A 37 7.41 -10.11 5.64
N ARG A 38 7.51 -9.74 6.94
CA ARG A 38 6.36 -9.19 7.68
C ARG A 38 5.94 -7.86 7.06
N ARG A 39 6.92 -6.98 6.81
CA ARG A 39 6.68 -5.69 6.15
C ARG A 39 6.10 -5.86 4.75
N HIS A 40 6.57 -6.83 3.98
CA HIS A 40 6.01 -7.12 2.65
C HIS A 40 4.53 -7.51 2.73
N ILE A 41 4.17 -8.39 3.68
CA ILE A 41 2.78 -8.79 3.90
C ILE A 41 1.90 -7.60 4.34
N GLU A 42 2.40 -6.75 5.24
CA GLU A 42 1.67 -5.55 5.68
C GLU A 42 1.36 -4.60 4.51
N VAL A 43 2.32 -4.39 3.61
CA VAL A 43 2.13 -3.57 2.39
C VAL A 43 1.07 -4.17 1.48
N LEU A 44 1.09 -5.50 1.26
CA LEU A 44 0.07 -6.17 0.45
C LEU A 44 -1.33 -6.08 1.07
N ILE A 45 -1.45 -6.23 2.40
CA ILE A 45 -2.73 -6.07 3.11
C ILE A 45 -3.25 -4.64 2.94
N ALA A 46 -2.40 -3.64 3.13
CA ALA A 46 -2.77 -2.24 2.96
C ALA A 46 -3.22 -1.95 1.52
N LEU A 47 -2.53 -2.51 0.52
CA LEU A 47 -2.86 -2.33 -0.89
C LEU A 47 -4.23 -2.93 -1.24
N MET A 48 -4.52 -4.12 -0.73
CA MET A 48 -5.84 -4.75 -0.87
C MET A 48 -6.94 -3.92 -0.18
N GLY A 49 -6.65 -3.37 1.01
CA GLY A 49 -7.56 -2.48 1.72
C GLY A 49 -7.90 -1.22 0.93
N GLU A 50 -6.89 -0.51 0.42
CA GLU A 50 -7.09 0.70 -0.37
C GLU A 50 -7.72 0.42 -1.74
N ALA A 51 -7.43 -0.72 -2.38
CA ALA A 51 -8.09 -1.15 -3.60
C ALA A 51 -9.59 -1.41 -3.39
N ASN A 52 -9.97 -2.01 -2.27
CA ASN A 52 -11.38 -2.20 -1.90
C ASN A 52 -12.09 -0.87 -1.62
N LEU A 53 -11.44 0.06 -0.94
CA LEU A 53 -11.98 1.41 -0.71
C LEU A 53 -12.17 2.17 -2.03
N LEU A 54 -11.19 2.10 -2.93
CA LEU A 54 -11.29 2.73 -4.26
C LEU A 54 -12.44 2.13 -5.08
N ARG A 55 -12.64 0.80 -5.03
CA ARG A 55 -13.75 0.13 -5.70
C ARG A 55 -15.10 0.61 -5.16
N SER A 56 -15.28 0.58 -3.84
CA SER A 56 -16.51 1.04 -3.19
C SER A 56 -16.80 2.52 -3.49
N SER A 57 -15.77 3.36 -3.52
CA SER A 57 -15.91 4.79 -3.87
C SER A 57 -16.29 5.03 -5.34
N LYS A 58 -16.06 4.07 -6.25
CA LYS A 58 -16.46 4.16 -7.67
C LYS A 58 -17.86 3.62 -7.94
N GLU A 59 -18.44 2.87 -7.01
CA GLU A 59 -19.76 2.25 -7.12
C GLU A 59 -20.89 3.15 -6.57
N THR A 60 -20.56 4.33 -6.03
CA THR A 60 -21.50 5.36 -5.53
C THR A 60 -21.55 6.55 -6.48
#